data_AF-K1ZED8-F1
#
_entry.id   AF-K1ZED8-F1
#
_cell.length_a   1.000
_cell.length_b   1.000
_cell.length_c   1.000
_cell.angle_alpha   90.00
_cell.angle_beta   90.00
_cell.angle_gamma   90.00
#
_symmetry.space_group_name_H-M   'P 1'
#
loop_
_entity.id
_entity.type
_entity.pdbx_description
1 polymer ?
#
loop_
_entity_poly.entity_id
_entity_poly.type
_entity_poly.pdbx_seq_one_letter_code
_entity_poly.pdbx_strand_id
1 'polypeptide(L)'
;TTANGLLQSTAKWLAKGPPRATITQEGLAILMEVLTFRTYPRRARKINDRLLGIAMAEDGANALELFAYYQNQGYSVEESYRNMMRVCRGGLPAGGAPFTKDICYCQGFIENYNFIRTAIRHGRPELIRFLFAGKLHVRDVPLIYQKYLEGIVEAPTYIPPPFTDLSGLAVWMSFSNYLNQVDLKTVQDDYDALFSKYL
;
A
#
# COMPACT_ATOMS: atom_id res chain seq x y z
N THR A 1 -12.43 -6.77 -2.29
CA THR A 1 -12.32 -7.35 -3.65
C THR A 1 -12.87 -8.77 -3.73
N THR A 2 -12.76 -9.62 -2.70
CA THR A 2 -13.32 -10.99 -2.69
C THR A 2 -14.78 -11.06 -3.15
N ALA A 3 -15.64 -10.14 -2.69
CA ALA A 3 -17.04 -10.09 -3.07
C ALA A 3 -17.24 -9.95 -4.59
N ASN A 4 -16.52 -9.03 -5.24
CA ASN A 4 -16.54 -8.90 -6.71
C ASN A 4 -16.08 -10.18 -7.41
N GLY A 5 -15.05 -10.84 -6.87
CA GLY A 5 -14.57 -12.12 -7.41
C GLY A 5 -15.60 -13.26 -7.29
N LEU A 6 -16.42 -13.27 -6.24
CA LEU A 6 -17.49 -14.26 -6.04
C LEU A 6 -18.70 -13.99 -6.94
N LEU A 7 -18.96 -12.73 -7.28
CA LEU A 7 -20.06 -12.31 -8.16
C LEU A 7 -19.81 -12.66 -9.64
N GLN A 8 -18.56 -12.88 -10.04
CA GLN A 8 -18.23 -13.31 -11.40
C GLN A 8 -18.99 -14.61 -11.76
N SER A 9 -19.64 -14.67 -12.92
CA SER A 9 -20.29 -15.89 -13.40
C SER A 9 -19.28 -16.98 -13.76
N THR A 10 -18.27 -16.62 -14.57
CA THR A 10 -17.24 -17.53 -15.09
C THR A 10 -15.92 -17.43 -14.31
N ALA A 11 -15.46 -16.22 -14.02
CA ALA A 11 -14.15 -15.97 -13.41
C ALA A 11 -14.12 -16.04 -11.86
N LYS A 12 -14.86 -16.97 -11.24
CA LYS A 12 -14.98 -17.09 -9.76
C LYS A 12 -13.65 -17.32 -9.03
N TRP A 13 -12.63 -17.80 -9.73
CA TRP A 13 -11.28 -17.99 -9.20
C TRP A 13 -10.65 -16.66 -8.72
N LEU A 14 -11.11 -15.51 -9.23
CA LEU A 14 -10.75 -14.19 -8.73
C LEU A 14 -11.12 -13.96 -7.25
N ALA A 15 -11.97 -14.80 -6.63
CA ALA A 15 -12.26 -14.71 -5.20
C ALA A 15 -11.13 -15.29 -4.31
N LYS A 16 -10.33 -16.24 -4.81
CA LYS A 16 -9.35 -16.97 -3.99
C LYS A 16 -8.07 -16.18 -3.80
N GLY A 17 -7.53 -15.63 -4.88
CA GLY A 17 -6.32 -14.79 -4.89
C GLY A 17 -5.03 -15.59 -4.68
N PRO A 18 -4.13 -15.66 -5.68
CA PRO A 18 -2.82 -16.29 -5.50
C PRO A 18 -1.94 -15.48 -4.52
N PRO A 19 -0.87 -16.07 -3.94
CA PRO A 19 0.02 -15.35 -3.01
C PRO A 19 0.53 -14.00 -3.53
N ARG A 20 0.82 -13.90 -4.84
CA ARG A 20 1.24 -12.63 -5.45
C ARG A 20 0.20 -11.51 -5.31
N ALA A 21 -1.10 -11.84 -5.28
CA ALA A 21 -2.16 -10.83 -5.17
C ALA A 21 -2.12 -10.09 -3.83
N THR A 22 -1.50 -10.67 -2.79
CA THR A 22 -1.38 -10.06 -1.46
C THR A 22 -0.79 -8.66 -1.52
N ILE A 23 0.25 -8.43 -2.32
CA ILE A 23 0.88 -7.11 -2.48
C ILE A 23 -0.16 -6.06 -2.90
N THR A 24 -0.90 -6.33 -3.97
CA THR A 24 -1.96 -5.44 -4.45
C THR A 24 -3.06 -5.26 -3.41
N GLN A 25 -3.51 -6.31 -2.72
CA GLN A 25 -4.60 -6.21 -1.75
C GLN A 25 -4.21 -5.40 -0.50
N GLU A 26 -3.06 -5.68 0.10
CA GLU A 26 -2.56 -4.93 1.27
C GLU A 26 -2.25 -3.47 0.87
N GLY A 27 -1.68 -3.27 -0.32
CA GLY A 27 -1.44 -1.95 -0.88
C GLY A 27 -2.73 -1.13 -1.11
N LEU A 28 -3.80 -1.76 -1.61
CA LEU A 28 -5.10 -1.11 -1.79
C LEU A 28 -5.69 -0.70 -0.43
N ALA A 29 -5.48 -1.50 0.62
CA ALA A 29 -5.93 -1.14 1.96
C ALA A 29 -5.23 0.13 2.47
N ILE A 30 -3.90 0.21 2.33
CA ILE A 30 -3.14 1.43 2.71
C ILE A 30 -3.57 2.62 1.86
N LEU A 31 -3.69 2.43 0.54
CA LEU A 31 -4.13 3.50 -0.36
C LEU A 31 -5.51 4.04 0.02
N MET A 32 -6.44 3.15 0.39
CA MET A 32 -7.76 3.54 0.88
C MET A 32 -7.70 4.33 2.19
N GLU A 33 -6.86 3.94 3.14
CA GLU A 33 -6.68 4.70 4.39
C GLU A 33 -6.14 6.11 4.13
N VAL A 34 -5.21 6.26 3.19
CA VAL A 34 -4.65 7.56 2.79
C VAL A 34 -5.71 8.41 2.08
N LEU A 35 -6.36 7.88 1.04
CA LEU A 35 -7.34 8.62 0.24
C LEU A 35 -8.60 9.00 1.03
N THR A 36 -8.92 8.29 2.11
CA THR A 36 -10.07 8.59 2.98
C THR A 36 -9.68 9.35 4.25
N PHE A 37 -8.40 9.73 4.40
CA PHE A 37 -7.86 10.41 5.59
C PHE A 37 -8.17 9.67 6.90
N ARG A 38 -8.17 8.34 6.86
CA ARG A 38 -8.44 7.48 8.03
C ARG A 38 -7.17 6.92 8.68
N THR A 39 -6.00 7.16 8.09
CA THR A 39 -4.72 6.81 8.72
C THR A 39 -4.27 7.93 9.67
N TYR A 40 -3.67 7.54 10.79
CA TYR A 40 -3.14 8.45 11.81
C TYR A 40 -1.61 8.28 11.93
N PRO A 41 -0.86 9.31 12.38
CA PRO A 41 0.60 9.28 12.42
C PRO A 41 1.18 8.05 13.12
N ARG A 42 0.57 7.60 14.22
CA ARG A 42 0.99 6.39 14.94
C ARG A 42 0.87 5.11 14.08
N ARG A 43 -0.15 5.01 13.22
CA ARG A 43 -0.32 3.86 12.32
C ARG A 43 0.71 3.87 11.20
N ALA A 44 0.96 5.03 10.59
CA ALA A 44 2.01 5.20 9.59
C ALA A 44 3.40 4.86 10.17
N ARG A 45 3.72 5.38 11.36
CA ARG A 45 4.96 5.04 12.09
C ARG A 45 5.07 3.53 12.33
N LYS A 46 4.00 2.87 12.77
CA LYS A 46 4.00 1.42 13.03
C LYS A 46 4.26 0.59 11.77
N ILE A 47 3.80 1.03 10.61
CA ILE A 47 4.11 0.37 9.34
C ILE A 47 5.59 0.58 8.99
N ASN A 48 6.09 1.81 9.14
CA ASN A 48 7.49 2.14 8.87
C ASN A 48 8.48 1.40 9.78
N ASP A 49 8.26 1.40 11.10
CA ASP A 49 9.14 0.72 12.05
C ASP A 49 9.19 -0.79 11.80
N ARG A 50 8.12 -1.39 11.25
CA ARG A 50 8.13 -2.80 10.86
C ARG A 50 9.00 -3.08 9.66
N LEU A 51 9.00 -2.19 8.67
CA LEU A 51 9.92 -2.29 7.53
C LEU A 51 11.37 -2.20 8.00
N LEU A 52 11.66 -1.25 8.89
CA LEU A 52 12.99 -1.10 9.49
C LEU A 52 13.38 -2.35 10.29
N GLY A 53 12.46 -2.90 11.10
CA GLY A 53 12.71 -4.15 11.81
C GLY A 53 12.96 -5.35 10.87
N ILE A 54 12.28 -5.42 9.73
CA ILE A 54 12.56 -6.46 8.72
C ILE A 54 13.96 -6.26 8.11
N ALA A 55 14.31 -5.03 7.75
CA ALA A 55 15.64 -4.71 7.21
C ALA A 55 16.74 -5.05 8.22
N MET A 56 16.59 -4.68 9.49
CA MET A 56 17.51 -5.05 10.56
C MET A 56 17.69 -6.56 10.66
N ALA A 57 16.59 -7.31 10.61
CA ALA A 57 16.63 -8.76 10.69
C ALA A 57 17.27 -9.41 9.45
N GLU A 58 17.08 -8.82 8.27
CA GLU A 58 17.76 -9.20 7.02
C GLU A 58 19.27 -8.96 7.13
N ASP A 59 19.67 -7.84 7.75
CA ASP A 59 21.07 -7.49 8.06
C ASP A 59 21.67 -8.32 9.21
N GLY A 60 20.92 -9.28 9.77
CA GLY A 60 21.41 -10.22 10.78
C GLY A 60 21.00 -9.93 12.22
N ALA A 61 20.17 -8.91 12.47
CA ALA A 61 19.68 -8.64 13.82
C ALA A 61 18.83 -9.79 14.38
N ASN A 62 19.13 -10.20 15.60
CA ASN A 62 18.40 -11.25 16.30
C ASN A 62 17.13 -10.71 16.99
N ALA A 63 16.32 -11.64 17.51
CA ALA A 63 15.05 -11.32 18.16
C ALA A 63 15.18 -10.34 19.35
N LEU A 64 16.26 -10.42 20.14
CA LEU A 64 16.47 -9.51 21.28
C LEU A 64 16.81 -8.10 20.80
N GLU A 65 17.61 -7.97 19.76
CA GLU A 65 17.96 -6.68 19.14
C GLU A 65 16.73 -6.03 18.52
N LEU A 66 15.88 -6.80 17.83
CA LEU A 66 14.59 -6.32 17.32
C LEU A 66 13.66 -5.87 18.44
N PHE A 67 13.58 -6.64 19.53
CA PHE A 67 12.78 -6.26 20.70
C PHE A 67 13.28 -4.94 21.32
N ALA A 68 14.58 -4.80 21.51
CA ALA A 68 15.20 -3.59 22.02
C ALA A 68 14.97 -2.39 21.08
N TYR A 69 15.05 -2.60 19.77
CA TYR A 69 14.71 -1.59 18.77
C TYR A 69 13.28 -1.06 18.97
N TYR A 70 12.27 -1.93 19.05
CA TYR A 70 10.89 -1.47 19.27
C TYR A 70 10.71 -0.78 20.64
N GLN A 71 11.39 -1.23 21.69
CA GLN A 71 11.40 -0.52 22.98
C GLN A 71 11.94 0.92 22.83
N ASN A 72 13.04 1.09 22.09
CA ASN A 72 13.66 2.40 21.84
C ASN A 72 12.77 3.32 20.99
N GLN A 73 11.94 2.75 20.11
CA GLN A 73 10.93 3.50 19.36
C GLN A 73 9.73 3.93 20.23
N GLY A 74 9.69 3.56 21.51
CA GLY A 74 8.66 3.94 22.48
C GLY A 74 7.44 3.04 22.51
N TYR A 75 7.53 1.82 21.96
CA TYR A 75 6.47 0.82 22.10
C TYR A 75 6.46 0.22 23.51
N SER A 76 5.29 -0.23 23.98
CA SER A 76 5.20 -0.99 25.23
C SER A 76 5.88 -2.35 25.09
N VAL A 77 6.25 -2.97 26.21
CA VAL A 77 6.84 -4.32 26.25
C VAL A 77 6.03 -5.32 25.42
N GLU A 78 4.71 -5.29 25.57
CA GLU A 78 3.82 -6.18 24.83
C GLU A 78 3.78 -5.86 23.32
N GLU A 79 3.75 -4.58 22.94
CA GLU A 79 3.77 -4.19 21.53
C GLU A 79 5.12 -4.52 20.87
N SER A 80 6.24 -4.31 21.57
CA SER A 80 7.59 -4.65 21.13
C SER A 80 7.73 -6.14 20.91
N TYR A 81 7.27 -6.96 21.85
CA TYR A 81 7.26 -8.42 21.71
C TYR A 81 6.41 -8.86 20.51
N ARG A 82 5.21 -8.30 20.35
CA ARG A 82 4.34 -8.63 19.21
C ARG A 82 4.98 -8.23 17.87
N ASN A 83 5.59 -7.06 17.76
CA ASN A 83 6.22 -6.62 16.50
C ASN A 83 7.47 -7.46 16.18
N MET A 84 8.34 -7.75 17.17
CA MET A 84 9.46 -8.67 17.03
C MET A 84 8.98 -10.06 16.55
N MET A 85 7.96 -10.63 17.19
CA MET A 85 7.41 -11.94 16.82
C MET A 85 6.90 -11.95 15.38
N ARG A 86 6.31 -10.84 14.89
CA ARG A 86 5.85 -10.75 13.50
C ARG A 86 7.01 -10.84 12.51
N VAL A 87 8.13 -10.17 12.79
CA VAL A 87 9.33 -10.20 11.94
C VAL A 87 9.99 -11.58 11.98
N CYS A 88 10.02 -12.24 13.14
CA CYS A 88 10.66 -13.55 13.29
C CYS A 88 9.76 -14.74 12.89
N ARG A 89 8.46 -14.54 12.67
CA ARG A 89 7.49 -15.62 12.52
C ARG A 89 7.76 -16.46 11.25
N GLY A 90 8.21 -17.69 11.43
CA GLY A 90 8.56 -18.57 10.31
C GLY A 90 9.91 -18.25 9.67
N GLY A 91 10.69 -17.38 10.31
CA GLY A 91 12.09 -17.07 10.01
C GLY A 91 13.04 -17.56 11.11
N LEU A 92 14.29 -17.07 11.09
CA LEU A 92 15.30 -17.40 12.10
C LEU A 92 15.33 -16.34 13.22
N PRO A 93 15.07 -16.70 14.49
CA PRO A 93 15.19 -15.76 15.62
C PRO A 93 16.62 -15.26 15.85
N ALA A 94 17.63 -15.95 15.31
CA ALA A 94 19.03 -15.55 15.36
C ALA A 94 19.40 -14.47 14.32
N GLY A 95 18.48 -14.08 13.43
CA GLY A 95 18.72 -13.11 12.34
C GLY A 95 19.02 -13.77 10.99
N GLY A 96 19.09 -12.95 9.94
CA GLY A 96 19.47 -13.32 8.57
C GLY A 96 18.37 -13.95 7.70
N ALA A 97 17.18 -14.22 8.26
CA ALA A 97 16.05 -14.75 7.51
C ALA A 97 14.71 -14.29 8.11
N PRO A 98 14.31 -13.02 7.92
CA PRO A 98 13.06 -12.49 8.44
C PRO A 98 11.84 -12.96 7.64
N PHE A 99 10.68 -12.88 8.29
CA PHE A 99 9.39 -12.99 7.62
C PHE A 99 8.95 -11.64 7.05
N THR A 100 9.08 -11.49 5.74
CA THR A 100 8.97 -10.21 5.02
C THR A 100 7.54 -9.80 4.66
N LYS A 101 6.51 -10.43 5.25
CA LYS A 101 5.11 -10.16 4.88
C LYS A 101 4.74 -8.69 4.97
N ASP A 102 5.20 -7.98 5.98
CA ASP A 102 4.84 -6.57 6.20
C ASP A 102 5.48 -5.63 5.14
N ILE A 103 6.38 -6.11 4.26
CA ILE A 103 6.85 -5.34 3.08
C ILE A 103 5.71 -5.11 2.08
N CYS A 104 4.76 -6.05 1.98
CA CYS A 104 3.67 -6.00 1.01
C CYS A 104 2.81 -4.72 1.12
N TYR A 105 2.72 -4.11 2.30
CA TYR A 105 1.94 -2.88 2.52
C TYR A 105 2.50 -1.71 1.70
N CYS A 106 3.77 -1.36 1.90
CA CYS A 106 4.39 -0.22 1.24
C CYS A 106 4.69 -0.51 -0.22
N GLN A 107 5.18 -1.71 -0.54
CA GLN A 107 5.36 -2.12 -1.93
C GLN A 107 4.04 -2.03 -2.70
N GLY A 108 2.97 -2.61 -2.16
CA GLY A 108 1.66 -2.59 -2.78
C GLY A 108 1.10 -1.17 -2.94
N PHE A 109 1.28 -0.31 -1.94
CA PHE A 109 0.88 1.09 -2.02
C PHE A 109 1.57 1.79 -3.20
N ILE A 110 2.90 1.65 -3.30
CA ILE A 110 3.71 2.26 -4.37
C ILE A 110 3.30 1.72 -5.74
N GLU A 111 3.13 0.40 -5.87
CA GLU A 111 2.74 -0.23 -7.14
C GLU A 111 1.35 0.22 -7.59
N ASN A 112 0.36 0.20 -6.68
CA ASN A 112 -1.00 0.61 -6.99
C ASN A 112 -1.08 2.10 -7.34
N TYR A 113 -0.42 2.96 -6.56
CA TYR A 113 -0.36 4.40 -6.82
C TYR A 113 0.24 4.68 -8.21
N ASN A 114 1.38 4.06 -8.52
CA ASN A 114 2.03 4.26 -9.81
C ASN A 114 1.21 3.70 -10.97
N PHE A 115 0.51 2.58 -10.77
CA PHE A 115 -0.41 2.06 -11.76
C PHE A 115 -1.55 3.04 -12.05
N ILE A 116 -2.21 3.58 -11.02
CA ILE A 116 -3.30 4.55 -11.16
C ILE A 116 -2.82 5.79 -11.91
N ARG A 117 -1.70 6.36 -11.45
CA ARG A 117 -1.05 7.52 -12.08
C ARG A 117 -0.76 7.28 -13.56
N THR A 118 -0.20 6.11 -13.87
CA THR A 118 0.15 5.72 -15.24
C THR A 118 -1.09 5.53 -16.10
N ALA A 119 -2.13 4.87 -15.59
CA ALA A 119 -3.40 4.68 -16.28
C ALA A 119 -4.06 6.02 -16.66
N ILE A 120 -4.09 6.99 -15.74
CA ILE A 120 -4.58 8.35 -16.02
C ILE A 120 -3.74 9.03 -17.09
N ARG A 121 -2.40 9.01 -16.97
CA ARG A 121 -1.49 9.64 -17.92
C ARG A 121 -1.64 9.09 -19.34
N HIS A 122 -1.92 7.80 -19.48
CA HIS A 122 -2.17 7.17 -20.79
C HIS A 122 -3.60 7.35 -21.30
N GLY A 123 -4.46 8.12 -20.62
CA GLY A 123 -5.85 8.31 -21.02
C GLY A 123 -6.69 7.04 -20.88
N ARG A 124 -6.30 6.12 -19.98
CA ARG A 124 -6.96 4.85 -19.70
C ARG A 124 -7.48 4.73 -18.25
N PRO A 125 -8.17 5.75 -17.69
CA PRO A 125 -8.61 5.74 -16.30
C PRO A 125 -9.59 4.59 -15.99
N GLU A 126 -10.30 4.07 -16.98
CA GLU A 126 -11.22 2.93 -16.83
C GLU A 126 -10.54 1.67 -16.28
N LEU A 127 -9.23 1.49 -16.53
CA LEU A 127 -8.45 0.37 -16.00
C LEU A 127 -8.38 0.37 -14.47
N ILE A 128 -8.48 1.54 -13.84
CA ILE A 128 -8.36 1.68 -12.38
C ILE A 128 -9.45 0.91 -11.66
N ARG A 129 -10.67 0.90 -12.20
CA ARG A 129 -11.79 0.16 -11.59
C ARG A 129 -11.49 -1.34 -11.52
N PHE A 130 -10.74 -1.87 -12.48
CA PHE A 130 -10.41 -3.30 -12.55
C PHE A 130 -9.40 -3.76 -11.50
N LEU A 131 -8.76 -2.86 -10.74
CA LEU A 131 -8.09 -3.22 -9.48
C LEU A 131 -9.03 -3.92 -8.49
N PHE A 132 -10.34 -3.66 -8.62
CA PHE A 132 -11.37 -4.20 -7.74
C PHE A 132 -12.11 -5.41 -8.30
N ALA A 133 -11.80 -5.89 -9.52
CA ALA A 133 -12.47 -7.03 -10.16
C ALA A 133 -12.38 -8.34 -9.34
N GLY A 134 -11.35 -8.44 -8.50
CA GLY A 134 -11.18 -9.52 -7.54
C GLY A 134 -9.80 -9.46 -6.89
N LYS A 135 -9.31 -10.61 -6.42
CA LYS A 135 -7.95 -10.75 -5.90
C LYS A 135 -7.00 -11.07 -7.06
N LEU A 136 -6.33 -10.03 -7.53
CA LEU A 136 -5.37 -10.07 -8.62
C LEU A 136 -4.12 -9.26 -8.25
N HIS A 137 -3.05 -9.44 -9.01
CA HIS A 137 -1.90 -8.55 -8.96
C HIS A 137 -2.15 -7.36 -9.90
N VAL A 138 -1.70 -6.15 -9.54
CA VAL A 138 -1.93 -4.91 -10.32
C VAL A 138 -1.45 -5.03 -11.78
N ARG A 139 -0.35 -5.74 -12.00
CA ARG A 139 0.19 -6.05 -13.34
C ARG A 139 -0.74 -6.89 -14.22
N ASP A 140 -1.68 -7.63 -13.62
CA ASP A 140 -2.66 -8.44 -14.34
C ASP A 140 -3.88 -7.62 -14.80
N VAL A 141 -4.06 -6.38 -14.30
CA VAL A 141 -5.24 -5.56 -14.61
C VAL A 141 -5.49 -5.38 -16.11
N PRO A 142 -4.49 -5.10 -16.97
CA PRO A 142 -4.72 -4.99 -18.41
C PRO A 142 -5.28 -6.28 -19.03
N LEU A 143 -4.78 -7.44 -18.59
CA LEU A 143 -5.28 -8.74 -19.03
C LEU A 143 -6.72 -8.95 -18.56
N ILE A 144 -7.03 -8.64 -17.29
CA ILE A 144 -8.38 -8.76 -16.75
C ILE A 144 -9.35 -7.84 -17.49
N TYR A 145 -8.93 -6.62 -17.83
CA TYR A 145 -9.71 -5.70 -18.66
C TYR A 145 -9.96 -6.25 -20.07
N GLN A 146 -8.94 -6.82 -20.71
CA GLN A 146 -9.11 -7.49 -22.01
C GLN A 146 -10.15 -8.62 -21.91
N LYS A 147 -10.10 -9.45 -20.86
CA LYS A 147 -11.07 -10.52 -20.64
C LYS A 147 -12.47 -10.02 -20.31
N TYR A 148 -12.59 -8.80 -19.80
CA TYR A 148 -13.88 -8.12 -19.72
C TYR A 148 -14.44 -7.73 -21.09
N LEU A 149 -13.60 -7.21 -21.99
CA LEU A 149 -14.03 -6.91 -23.37
C LEU A 149 -14.45 -8.18 -24.14
N GLU A 150 -13.85 -9.32 -23.82
CA GLU A 150 -14.22 -10.64 -24.37
C GLU A 150 -15.47 -11.25 -23.71
N GLY A 151 -16.04 -10.62 -22.68
CA GLY A 151 -17.23 -11.12 -21.95
C GLY A 151 -16.95 -12.27 -20.96
N ILE A 152 -15.68 -12.57 -20.67
CA ILE A 152 -15.27 -13.63 -19.73
C ILE A 152 -15.26 -13.13 -18.28
N VAL A 153 -14.89 -11.86 -18.09
CA VAL A 153 -14.87 -11.17 -16.81
C VAL A 153 -15.96 -10.11 -16.80
N GLU A 154 -16.64 -9.95 -15.67
CA GLU A 154 -17.62 -8.89 -15.45
C GLU A 154 -16.98 -7.68 -14.78
N ALA A 155 -17.51 -6.49 -15.08
CA ALA A 155 -17.07 -5.26 -14.42
C ALA A 155 -17.30 -5.34 -12.89
N PRO A 156 -16.39 -4.78 -12.06
CA PRO A 156 -16.53 -4.82 -10.61
C PRO A 156 -17.77 -4.06 -10.13
N THR A 157 -18.61 -4.73 -9.34
CA THR A 157 -19.83 -4.15 -8.75
C THR A 157 -19.52 -3.23 -7.57
N TYR A 158 -18.70 -3.69 -6.64
CA TYR A 158 -18.34 -2.96 -5.44
C TYR A 158 -17.04 -2.19 -5.67
N ILE A 159 -17.16 -0.87 -5.82
CA ILE A 159 -16.03 0.06 -5.99
C ILE A 159 -16.01 1.01 -4.79
N PRO A 160 -14.86 1.19 -4.12
CA PRO A 160 -14.78 2.14 -3.01
C PRO A 160 -15.04 3.59 -3.46
N PRO A 161 -15.62 4.46 -2.61
CA PRO A 161 -16.02 5.82 -3.01
C PRO A 161 -14.93 6.68 -3.69
N PRO A 162 -13.65 6.65 -3.27
CA PRO A 162 -12.60 7.42 -3.97
C PRO A 162 -12.36 6.99 -5.43
N PHE A 163 -12.85 5.82 -5.83
CA PHE A 163 -12.67 5.22 -7.15
C PHE A 163 -13.98 5.20 -7.98
N THR A 164 -15.09 5.70 -7.43
CA THR A 164 -16.37 5.78 -8.17
C THR A 164 -16.38 6.93 -9.16
N ASP A 165 -15.79 8.08 -8.80
CA ASP A 165 -15.51 9.17 -9.73
C ASP A 165 -14.01 9.24 -10.05
N LEU A 166 -13.66 8.84 -11.26
CA LEU A 166 -12.29 8.84 -11.73
C LEU A 166 -11.80 10.24 -12.11
N SER A 167 -12.72 11.20 -12.30
CA SER A 167 -12.40 12.59 -12.65
C SER A 167 -11.71 13.28 -11.48
N GLY A 168 -12.30 13.20 -10.28
CA GLY A 168 -11.66 13.70 -9.06
C GLY A 168 -10.30 13.06 -8.79
N LEU A 169 -10.17 11.75 -9.00
CA LEU A 169 -8.90 11.03 -8.86
C LEU A 169 -7.85 11.49 -9.90
N ALA A 170 -8.26 11.71 -11.15
CA ALA A 170 -7.39 12.21 -12.21
C ALA A 170 -6.87 13.63 -11.92
N VAL A 171 -7.74 14.51 -11.43
CA VAL A 171 -7.37 15.86 -11.01
C VAL A 171 -6.38 15.81 -9.85
N TRP A 172 -6.67 15.01 -8.81
CA TRP A 172 -5.77 14.86 -7.66
C TRP A 172 -4.38 14.33 -8.06
N MET A 173 -4.34 13.31 -8.94
CA MET A 173 -3.07 12.76 -9.45
C MET A 173 -2.31 13.77 -10.31
N SER A 174 -3.01 14.63 -11.04
CA SER A 174 -2.40 15.72 -11.82
C SER A 174 -1.76 16.77 -10.91
N PHE A 175 -2.43 17.16 -9.82
CA PHE A 175 -1.86 18.03 -8.80
C PHE A 175 -0.68 17.39 -8.08
N SER A 176 -0.78 16.12 -7.70
CA SER A 176 0.31 15.38 -7.04
C SER A 176 1.59 15.36 -7.89
N ASN A 177 1.47 15.26 -9.22
CA ASN A 177 2.62 15.37 -10.13
C ASN A 177 3.30 16.72 -10.07
N TYR A 178 2.51 17.79 -10.10
CA TYR A 178 3.03 19.14 -10.04
C TYR A 178 3.71 19.40 -8.68
N LEU A 179 3.09 19.00 -7.58
CA LEU A 179 3.65 19.15 -6.23
C LEU A 179 4.97 18.40 -6.06
N ASN A 180 5.16 17.26 -6.71
CA ASN A 180 6.43 16.53 -6.69
C ASN A 180 7.58 17.22 -7.45
N GLN A 181 7.29 18.27 -8.23
CA GLN A 181 8.31 19.08 -8.93
C GLN A 181 8.68 20.34 -8.13
N VAL A 182 7.95 20.64 -7.05
CA VAL A 182 8.24 21.79 -6.19
C VAL A 182 9.45 21.45 -5.32
N ASP A 183 10.40 22.38 -5.22
CA ASP A 183 11.50 22.28 -4.26
C ASP A 183 10.97 22.49 -2.84
N LEU A 184 10.67 21.37 -2.18
CA LEU A 184 10.15 21.36 -0.82
C LEU A 184 11.11 21.99 0.19
N LYS A 185 12.43 21.94 -0.05
CA LYS A 185 13.40 22.49 0.89
C LYS A 185 13.33 24.01 0.92
N THR A 186 13.34 24.64 -0.26
CA THR A 186 13.19 26.10 -0.36
C THR A 186 11.86 26.58 0.25
N VAL A 187 10.77 25.84 0.04
CA VAL A 187 9.47 26.16 0.64
C VAL A 187 9.48 25.98 2.16
N GLN A 188 10.11 24.93 2.68
CA GLN A 188 10.27 24.71 4.11
C GLN A 188 11.09 25.81 4.78
N ASP A 189 12.24 26.18 4.20
CA ASP A 189 13.11 27.21 4.75
C ASP A 189 12.38 28.57 4.88
N ASP A 190 11.52 28.92 3.91
CA ASP A 190 10.68 30.13 3.95
C ASP A 190 9.63 30.06 5.08
N TYR A 191 8.91 28.95 5.21
CA TYR A 191 7.92 28.78 6.28
C TYR A 191 8.55 28.65 7.66
N ASP A 192 9.71 28.00 7.80
CA ASP A 192 10.43 27.90 9.07
C ASP A 192 10.92 29.27 9.55
N ALA A 193 11.39 30.10 8.62
CA ALA A 193 11.73 31.50 8.91
C ALA A 193 10.49 32.31 9.34
N LEU A 194 9.35 32.09 8.68
CA LEU A 194 8.08 32.72 9.04
C LEU A 194 7.60 32.27 10.43
N PHE A 195 7.62 30.97 10.72
CA PHE A 195 7.19 30.44 12.01
C PHE A 195 8.09 30.91 13.12
N SER A 196 9.42 30.82 12.96
CA SER A 196 10.39 31.32 13.96
C SER A 196 10.24 32.82 14.26
N LYS A 197 9.67 33.59 13.31
CA LYS A 197 9.40 35.02 13.50
C LYS A 197 8.15 35.30 14.33
N TYR A 198 7.15 34.43 14.31
CA TYR A 198 5.81 34.69 14.87
C TYR A 198 5.35 33.70 15.95
N LEU A 199 6.03 32.57 16.12
CA LEU A 199 5.75 31.51 17.11
C LEU A 199 7.00 31.23 17.94
#